data_AF-A0A7S0K4V8-F1
#
_entry.id   AF-A0A7S0K4V8-F1
#
_cell.length_a   1.000
_cell.length_b   1.000
_cell.length_c   1.000
_cell.angle_alpha   90.00
_cell.angle_beta   90.00
_cell.angle_gamma   90.00
#
_symmetry.space_group_name_H-M   'P 1'
#
loop_
_entity.id
_entity.type
_entity.pdbx_description
1 polymer ?
#
loop_
_entity_poly.entity_id
_entity_poly.type
_entity_poly.pdbx_seq_one_letter_code
_entity_poly.pdbx_strand_id
1 'polypeptide(L)'
;ALNSFEAMAAAAATTTFEDPGRMKGAALTADAMKTLDESMDENPEARTLAGIVPRVPAVDALNSFEALSGDPHLFSHTVSKDVSVTSQHSTGRCWIFAALNCVRAAMVHRYGLPSTFELSQAHVFYW
;
A
#
# COMPACT_ATOMS: atom_id res chain seq x y z
N ALA A 1 -13.63 -6.65 -25.47
CA ALA A 1 -12.55 -5.75 -25.90
C ALA A 1 -11.53 -5.72 -24.77
N LEU A 2 -10.60 -6.66 -24.80
CA LEU A 2 -9.71 -7.05 -23.70
C LEU A 2 -8.22 -6.81 -24.05
N ASN A 3 -7.92 -5.94 -25.02
CA ASN A 3 -6.66 -6.06 -25.77
C ASN A 3 -5.82 -4.78 -25.76
N SER A 4 -5.53 -4.25 -24.57
CA SER A 4 -4.47 -3.24 -24.41
C SER A 4 -3.82 -3.32 -23.03
N PHE A 5 -4.62 -3.49 -21.98
CA PHE A 5 -4.11 -3.63 -20.61
C PHE A 5 -3.45 -4.99 -20.35
N GLU A 6 -4.02 -6.10 -20.86
CA GLU A 6 -3.37 -7.41 -20.81
C GLU A 6 -2.09 -7.46 -21.66
N ALA A 7 -2.04 -6.75 -22.78
CA ALA A 7 -0.84 -6.68 -23.61
C ALA A 7 0.30 -5.93 -22.90
N MET A 8 -0.03 -4.92 -22.11
CA MET A 8 0.93 -4.12 -21.34
C MET A 8 1.37 -4.86 -20.06
N ALA A 9 0.46 -5.58 -19.40
CA ALA A 9 0.80 -6.49 -18.31
C ALA A 9 1.63 -7.68 -18.80
N ALA A 10 1.37 -8.20 -20.01
CA ALA A 10 2.20 -9.21 -20.66
C ALA A 10 3.58 -8.67 -21.04
N ALA A 11 3.69 -7.41 -21.49
CA ALA A 11 4.99 -6.78 -21.76
C ALA A 11 5.81 -6.57 -20.47
N ALA A 12 5.16 -6.20 -19.36
CA ALA A 12 5.79 -6.11 -18.03
C ALA A 12 6.11 -7.50 -17.42
N ALA A 13 5.34 -8.54 -17.76
CA ALA A 13 5.62 -9.92 -17.39
C ALA A 13 6.66 -10.60 -18.29
N THR A 14 6.91 -10.10 -19.51
CA THR A 14 7.93 -10.63 -20.43
C THR A 14 9.33 -10.07 -20.15
N THR A 15 9.46 -9.11 -19.24
CA THR A 15 10.72 -8.89 -18.51
C THR A 15 10.88 -9.89 -17.36
N THR A 16 10.44 -11.13 -17.55
CA THR A 16 10.99 -12.27 -16.83
C THR A 16 12.48 -12.32 -17.10
N PHE A 17 13.21 -11.99 -16.05
CA PHE A 17 14.57 -12.39 -15.73
C PHE A 17 14.78 -13.89 -15.98
N GLU A 18 14.84 -14.30 -17.25
CA GLU A 18 15.16 -15.67 -17.67
C GLU A 18 16.16 -15.61 -18.83
N ASP A 19 17.39 -15.19 -18.53
CA ASP A 19 18.56 -15.62 -19.30
C ASP A 19 19.58 -16.25 -18.34
N PRO A 20 19.65 -17.59 -18.26
CA PRO A 20 20.54 -18.29 -17.32
C PRO A 20 22.04 -18.19 -17.70
N GLY A 21 22.41 -17.44 -18.76
CA GLY A 21 23.80 -17.31 -19.23
C GLY A 21 24.55 -16.03 -18.83
N ARG A 22 23.89 -14.99 -18.30
CA ARG A 22 24.49 -13.63 -18.21
C ARG A 22 24.90 -13.18 -16.80
N MET A 23 25.58 -14.04 -16.04
CA MET A 23 26.28 -13.62 -14.82
C MET A 23 27.78 -13.93 -14.88
N LYS A 24 28.48 -13.24 -15.78
CA LYS A 24 29.92 -12.95 -15.62
C LYS A 24 30.17 -11.50 -16.05
N GLY A 25 30.34 -10.60 -15.07
CA GLY A 25 30.83 -9.24 -15.30
C GLY A 25 29.83 -8.25 -15.91
N ALA A 26 28.55 -8.31 -15.54
CA ALA A 26 27.53 -7.40 -16.06
C ALA A 26 27.61 -6.02 -15.38
N ALA A 27 28.66 -5.25 -15.66
CA ALA A 27 28.61 -3.81 -15.49
C ALA A 27 27.48 -3.25 -16.36
N LEU A 28 26.77 -2.23 -15.88
CA LEU A 28 25.88 -1.46 -16.75
C LEU A 28 26.70 -0.93 -17.92
N THR A 29 26.43 -1.43 -19.13
CA THR A 29 27.08 -0.93 -20.34
C THR A 29 26.37 0.33 -20.80
N ALA A 30 27.13 1.29 -21.36
CA ALA A 30 26.56 2.52 -21.89
C ALA A 30 25.50 2.24 -22.98
N ASP A 31 25.73 1.21 -23.79
CA ASP A 31 24.78 0.78 -24.83
C ASP A 31 23.45 0.29 -24.25
N ALA A 32 23.48 -0.43 -23.12
CA ALA A 32 22.26 -0.90 -22.48
C ALA A 32 21.43 0.25 -21.90
N MET A 33 22.09 1.30 -21.37
CA MET A 33 21.40 2.50 -20.92
C MET A 33 20.77 3.26 -22.09
N LYS A 34 21.49 3.38 -23.21
CA LYS A 34 20.97 4.06 -24.40
C LYS A 34 19.71 3.39 -24.95
N THR A 35 19.69 2.05 -25.02
CA THR A 35 18.50 1.31 -25.43
C THR A 35 17.33 1.50 -24.46
N LEU A 36 17.60 1.59 -23.15
CA LEU A 36 16.56 1.85 -22.16
C LEU A 36 15.98 3.27 -22.33
N ASP A 37 16.84 4.28 -22.46
CA ASP A 37 16.41 5.67 -22.69
C ASP A 37 15.55 5.79 -23.95
N GLU A 38 15.98 5.16 -25.05
CA GLU A 38 15.21 5.11 -26.30
C GLU A 38 13.83 4.47 -26.09
N SER A 39 13.75 3.34 -25.37
CA SER A 39 12.48 2.67 -25.07
C SER A 39 11.54 3.49 -24.16
N MET A 40 12.10 4.32 -23.29
CA MET A 40 11.34 5.24 -22.43
C MET A 40 10.82 6.45 -23.23
N ASP A 41 11.61 6.96 -24.17
CA ASP A 41 11.23 8.08 -25.05
C ASP A 41 10.17 7.69 -26.09
N GLU A 42 10.19 6.44 -26.56
CA GLU A 42 9.18 5.89 -27.47
C GLU A 42 7.80 5.76 -26.81
N ASN A 43 7.73 5.53 -25.49
CA ASN A 43 6.47 5.35 -24.78
C ASN A 43 5.93 6.70 -24.22
N PRO A 44 4.79 7.22 -24.74
CA PRO A 44 4.22 8.49 -24.28
C PRO A 44 3.76 8.47 -22.82
N GLU A 45 3.36 7.30 -22.29
CA GLU A 45 2.95 7.15 -20.89
C GLU A 45 4.16 7.23 -19.96
N ALA A 46 5.26 6.56 -20.33
CA ALA A 46 6.52 6.59 -19.58
C ALA A 46 7.05 8.03 -19.49
N ARG A 47 7.00 8.78 -20.59
CA ARG A 47 7.37 10.21 -20.61
C ARG A 47 6.51 11.07 -19.69
N THR A 48 5.20 10.79 -19.64
CA THR A 48 4.27 11.53 -18.78
C THR A 48 4.59 11.27 -17.31
N LEU A 49 4.79 10.00 -16.94
CA LEU A 49 5.15 9.61 -15.57
C LEU A 49 6.53 10.16 -15.16
N ALA A 50 7.52 10.16 -16.07
CA ALA A 50 8.84 10.73 -15.81
C ALA A 50 8.80 12.23 -15.47
N GLY A 51 7.82 12.97 -15.99
CA GLY A 51 7.61 14.38 -15.63
C GLY A 51 6.88 14.60 -14.30
N ILE A 52 6.05 13.65 -13.87
CA ILE A 52 5.17 13.77 -12.69
C ILE A 52 5.86 13.23 -11.43
N VAL A 53 6.42 12.01 -11.50
CA VAL A 53 6.97 11.28 -10.34
C VAL A 53 8.04 12.06 -9.56
N PRO A 54 8.96 12.83 -10.19
CA PRO A 54 9.96 13.58 -9.43
C PRO A 54 9.39 14.78 -8.65
N ARG A 55 8.17 15.22 -8.97
CA ARG A 55 7.57 16.45 -8.42
C ARG A 55 6.55 16.18 -7.31
N VAL A 56 6.00 14.97 -7.27
CA VAL A 56 4.89 14.57 -6.40
C VAL A 56 5.27 13.27 -5.71
N PRO A 57 4.91 13.05 -4.43
CA PRO A 57 5.09 11.75 -3.79
C PRO A 57 4.48 10.64 -4.66
N ALA A 58 5.24 9.55 -4.88
CA ALA A 58 4.84 8.49 -5.80
C ALA A 58 3.46 7.91 -5.47
N VAL A 59 3.12 7.80 -4.18
CA VAL A 59 1.81 7.33 -3.73
C VAL A 59 0.67 8.23 -4.23
N ASP A 60 0.84 9.54 -4.17
CA ASP A 60 -0.18 10.49 -4.61
C ASP A 60 -0.29 10.53 -6.14
N ALA A 61 0.84 10.38 -6.84
CA ALA A 61 0.89 10.35 -8.30
C ALA A 61 0.28 9.08 -8.89
N LEU A 62 0.37 7.95 -8.18
CA LEU A 62 -0.03 6.63 -8.66
C LEU A 62 -1.38 6.15 -8.10
N ASN A 63 -2.04 6.94 -7.25
CA ASN A 63 -3.36 6.61 -6.73
C ASN A 63 -4.41 6.56 -7.85
N SER A 64 -5.20 5.48 -7.90
CA SER A 64 -6.30 5.36 -8.84
C SER A 64 -7.59 5.93 -8.24
N PHE A 65 -8.09 7.01 -8.84
CA PHE A 65 -9.35 7.63 -8.44
C PHE A 65 -10.54 6.65 -8.48
N GLU A 66 -10.54 5.73 -9.47
CA GLU A 66 -11.56 4.71 -9.60
C GLU A 66 -11.58 3.74 -8.40
N ALA A 67 -10.41 3.28 -7.93
CA ALA A 67 -10.33 2.42 -6.75
C ALA A 67 -10.75 3.15 -5.48
N LEU A 68 -10.38 4.44 -5.34
CA LEU A 68 -10.79 5.27 -4.21
C LEU A 68 -12.30 5.55 -4.19
N SER A 69 -12.89 5.83 -5.35
CA SER A 69 -14.33 6.11 -5.48
C SER A 69 -15.19 4.84 -5.38
N GLY A 70 -14.61 3.68 -5.66
CA GLY A 70 -15.27 2.37 -5.62
C GLY A 70 -15.48 1.82 -4.21
N ASP A 71 -14.87 2.39 -3.17
CA ASP A 71 -15.04 1.96 -1.77
C ASP A 71 -15.86 2.97 -0.95
N PRO A 72 -17.19 2.84 -0.90
CA PRO A 72 -18.05 3.72 -0.11
C PRO A 72 -18.05 3.38 1.40
N HIS A 73 -17.26 2.40 1.85
CA HIS A 73 -17.23 1.92 3.23
C HIS A 73 -18.61 1.49 3.79
N LEU A 74 -19.45 0.90 2.92
CA LEU A 74 -20.77 0.35 3.27
C LEU A 74 -20.67 -1.16 3.51
N PHE A 75 -21.03 -1.59 4.72
CA PHE A 75 -20.96 -2.99 5.15
C PHE A 75 -22.33 -3.49 5.60
N SER A 76 -22.72 -4.70 5.18
CA SER A 76 -24.01 -5.32 5.54
C SER A 76 -24.06 -5.77 7.00
N HIS A 77 -22.92 -6.23 7.53
CA HIS A 77 -22.77 -6.67 8.91
C HIS A 77 -21.69 -5.85 9.59
N THR A 78 -22.05 -5.13 10.64
CA THR A 78 -21.14 -4.29 11.42
C THR A 78 -21.12 -4.73 12.87
N VAL A 79 -19.93 -4.80 13.45
CA VAL A 79 -19.77 -4.85 14.90
C VAL A 79 -20.05 -3.46 15.46
N SER A 80 -20.63 -3.38 16.67
CA SER A 80 -20.93 -2.11 17.34
C SER A 80 -19.70 -1.19 17.38
N LYS A 81 -19.86 0.05 16.93
CA LYS A 81 -18.82 1.08 16.88
C LYS A 81 -18.79 1.93 18.16
N ASP A 82 -19.16 1.34 19.29
CA ASP A 82 -19.40 2.06 20.55
C ASP A 82 -18.10 2.45 21.27
N VAL A 83 -16.97 2.42 20.57
CA VAL A 83 -15.65 2.67 21.13
C VAL A 83 -14.91 3.76 20.33
N SER A 84 -14.27 4.70 21.03
CA SER A 84 -13.48 5.78 20.42
C SER A 84 -12.25 5.25 19.69
N VAL A 85 -11.68 5.99 18.73
CA VAL A 85 -10.43 5.58 18.07
C VAL A 85 -9.22 5.79 19.00
N THR A 86 -8.24 4.88 18.98
CA THR A 86 -7.01 4.92 19.78
C THR A 86 -5.78 5.28 18.92
N SER A 87 -4.78 5.98 19.48
CA SER A 87 -3.53 6.33 18.77
C SER A 87 -2.30 5.70 19.42
N GLN A 88 -1.50 4.96 18.64
CA GLN A 88 -0.21 4.43 19.09
C GLN A 88 0.94 5.45 18.97
N HIS A 89 0.71 6.58 18.30
CA HIS A 89 1.72 7.57 17.94
C HIS A 89 2.94 6.93 17.23
N SER A 90 4.13 7.52 17.34
CA SER A 90 5.36 7.02 16.70
C SER A 90 5.95 5.82 17.46
N THR A 91 5.16 4.76 17.64
CA THR A 91 5.58 3.51 18.28
C THR A 91 5.16 2.30 17.46
N GLY A 92 5.84 1.16 17.63
CA GLY A 92 5.52 -0.10 16.94
C GLY A 92 4.47 -0.97 17.65
N ARG A 93 3.53 -0.37 18.39
CA ARG A 93 2.63 -1.09 19.31
C ARG A 93 1.28 -1.50 18.71
N CYS A 94 1.16 -1.52 17.37
CA CYS A 94 -0.11 -1.80 16.70
C CYS A 94 -0.78 -3.11 17.15
N TRP A 95 0.00 -4.16 17.41
CA TRP A 95 -0.50 -5.44 17.88
C TRP A 95 -1.15 -5.37 19.26
N ILE A 96 -0.59 -4.57 20.18
CA ILE A 96 -1.16 -4.32 21.51
C ILE A 96 -2.47 -3.54 21.37
N PHE A 97 -2.46 -2.48 20.58
CA PHE A 97 -3.64 -1.65 20.35
C PHE A 97 -4.77 -2.46 19.70
N ALA A 98 -4.46 -3.30 18.71
CA ALA A 98 -5.44 -4.17 18.06
C ALA A 98 -6.07 -5.16 19.06
N ALA A 99 -5.24 -5.86 19.85
CA ALA A 99 -5.73 -6.83 20.85
C ALA A 99 -6.62 -6.16 21.92
N LEU A 100 -6.16 -5.03 22.46
CA LEU A 100 -6.91 -4.30 23.50
C LEU A 100 -8.19 -3.66 22.94
N ASN A 101 -8.20 -3.24 21.67
CA ASN A 101 -9.41 -2.74 21.01
C ASN A 101 -10.49 -3.83 20.87
N CYS A 102 -10.12 -5.06 20.53
CA CYS A 102 -11.06 -6.18 20.49
C CYS A 102 -11.66 -6.48 21.88
N VAL A 103 -10.81 -6.55 22.92
CA VAL A 103 -11.26 -6.86 24.28
C VAL A 103 -12.13 -5.75 24.85
N ARG A 104 -11.75 -4.48 24.68
CA ARG A 104 -12.49 -3.37 25.28
C ARG A 104 -13.87 -3.18 24.65
N ALA A 105 -14.06 -3.49 23.36
CA ALA A 105 -15.38 -3.41 22.73
C ALA A 105 -16.40 -4.30 23.46
N ALA A 106 -16.00 -5.53 23.82
CA ALA A 106 -16.83 -6.43 24.61
C ALA A 106 -17.03 -5.92 26.06
N MET A 107 -16.01 -5.33 26.69
CA MET A 107 -16.12 -4.78 28.05
C MET A 107 -17.05 -3.57 28.13
N VAL A 108 -16.97 -2.65 27.17
CA VAL A 108 -17.82 -1.47 27.09
C VAL A 108 -19.29 -1.89 27.01
N HIS A 109 -19.61 -2.85 26.14
CA HIS A 109 -20.96 -3.39 26.02
C HIS A 109 -21.40 -4.15 27.29
N ARG A 110 -20.53 -4.98 27.87
CA ARG A 110 -20.87 -5.83 29.02
C ARG A 110 -21.09 -5.05 30.31
N TYR A 111 -20.30 -4.00 30.53
CA TYR A 111 -20.29 -3.24 31.79
C TYR A 111 -20.91 -1.84 31.66
N GLY A 112 -21.44 -1.47 30.49
CA GLY A 112 -22.04 -0.16 30.25
C GLY A 112 -21.04 0.99 30.44
N LEU A 113 -19.78 0.77 30.04
CA LEU A 113 -18.73 1.78 30.22
C LEU A 113 -18.86 2.90 29.17
N PRO A 114 -18.26 4.07 29.43
CA PRO A 114 -18.15 5.12 28.42
C PRO A 114 -17.38 4.62 27.19
N SER A 115 -17.76 5.10 26.00
CA SER A 115 -17.08 4.79 24.74
C SER A 115 -15.60 5.20 24.69
N THR A 116 -15.21 6.12 25.57
CA THR A 116 -13.84 6.62 25.75
C THR A 116 -12.97 5.73 26.65
N PHE A 117 -13.51 4.63 27.17
CA PHE A 117 -12.75 3.71 28.00
C PHE A 117 -11.62 3.05 27.20
N GLU A 118 -10.43 3.01 27.79
CA GLU A 118 -9.24 2.37 27.24
C GLU A 118 -8.53 1.52 28.30
N LEU A 119 -7.99 0.39 27.86
CA LEU A 119 -7.08 -0.43 28.66
C LEU A 119 -5.67 0.12 28.53
N SER A 120 -4.88 0.05 29.60
CA SER A 120 -3.51 0.57 29.60
C SER A 120 -2.62 -0.20 28.62
N GLN A 121 -2.37 0.39 27.44
CA GLN A 121 -1.50 -0.17 26.42
C GLN A 121 -0.02 -0.08 26.86
N ALA A 122 0.31 0.92 27.68
CA ALA A 122 1.65 1.08 28.25
C ALA A 122 1.99 -0.03 29.26
N HIS A 123 1.01 -0.52 30.01
CA HIS A 123 1.23 -1.62 30.95
C HIS A 123 1.59 -2.92 30.23
N VAL A 124 0.87 -3.27 29.17
CA VAL A 124 1.17 -4.46 28.36
C VAL A 124 2.51 -4.34 27.64
N PHE A 125 2.91 -3.11 27.27
CA PHE A 125 4.20 -2.87 26.62
C PHE A 125 5.39 -2.89 27.57
N TYR A 126 5.17 -2.65 28.86
CA TYR A 126 6.25 -2.60 29.86
C TYR A 126 6.83 -3.99 30.18
N TRP A 127 5.98 -5.02 30.21
CA TRP A 127 6.34 -6.40 30.52
C TRP A 127 6.80 -7.15 29.27
#